data_AF-A0A2Y9KKJ8-F1
#
_entry.id   AF-A0A2Y9KKJ8-F1
#
_cell.length_a   1.000
_cell.length_b   1.000
_cell.length_c   1.000
_cell.angle_alpha   90.00
_cell.angle_beta   90.00
_cell.angle_gamma   90.00
#
_symmetry.space_group_name_H-M   'P 1'
#
loop_
_entity.id
_entity.type
_entity.pdbx_description
1 polymer ?
#
loop_
_entity_poly.entity_id
_entity_poly.type
_entity_poly.pdbx_seq_one_letter_code
_entity_poly.pdbx_strand_id
1 'polypeptide(L)'
;MALLLRNLQRAVPVRRAPLRRRLQLHIKAGELPQPDTPDDYNLGDIFLGVEYIFQQCKGDEDYFDVLTVTATHGLCHLLGFTHSTEAEWQKMFQKEKEVLEELSRLTGTRLQPLSRGLF
;
A
#
# COMPACT_ATOMS: atom_id res chain seq x y z
N MET A 1 11.79 -11.61 20.80
CA MET A 1 12.18 -11.99 19.42
C MET A 1 11.89 -10.81 18.51
N ALA A 2 12.90 -10.00 18.21
CA ALA A 2 12.75 -8.83 17.35
C ALA A 2 12.71 -9.31 15.89
N LEU A 3 11.53 -9.25 15.27
CA LEU A 3 11.39 -9.45 13.82
C LEU A 3 12.04 -8.24 13.16
N LEU A 4 13.27 -8.41 12.69
CA LEU A 4 14.04 -7.37 12.02
C LEU A 4 13.47 -7.22 10.60
N LEU A 5 12.38 -6.48 10.49
CA LEU A 5 11.79 -6.08 9.22
C LEU A 5 12.81 -5.19 8.52
N ARG A 6 13.38 -5.65 7.40
CA ARG A 6 14.34 -4.90 6.56
C ARG A 6 13.70 -4.33 5.28
N ASN A 7 12.39 -4.50 5.12
CA ASN A 7 11.68 -4.17 3.90
C ASN A 7 10.34 -3.51 4.27
N LEU A 8 10.14 -2.26 3.82
CA LEU A 8 8.89 -1.51 4.00
C LEU A 8 7.68 -2.26 3.41
N GLN A 9 7.86 -3.03 2.33
CA GLN A 9 6.82 -3.89 1.75
C GLN A 9 6.35 -4.99 2.72
N ARG A 10 7.18 -5.36 3.71
CA ARG A 10 6.82 -6.27 4.81
C ARG A 10 6.44 -5.53 6.10
N ALA A 11 6.86 -4.28 6.22
CA ALA A 11 6.67 -3.44 7.41
C ALA A 11 5.45 -2.54 7.34
N VAL A 12 4.69 -2.58 6.24
CA VAL A 12 3.24 -2.42 6.30
C VAL A 12 2.67 -3.81 6.59
N PRO A 13 2.63 -4.29 7.85
CA PRO A 13 1.72 -5.35 8.17
C PRO A 13 0.34 -4.72 8.02
N VAL A 14 -0.29 -4.85 6.84
CA VAL A 14 -1.74 -4.73 6.73
C VAL A 14 -2.30 -5.93 7.49
N ARG A 15 -2.25 -5.86 8.83
CA ARG A 15 -3.15 -6.63 9.64
C ARG A 15 -4.49 -5.98 9.38
N ARG A 16 -5.28 -6.58 8.50
CA ARG A 16 -6.72 -6.39 8.48
C ARG A 16 -7.20 -6.80 9.87
N ALA A 17 -7.22 -5.86 10.82
CA ALA A 17 -7.74 -6.11 12.13
C ALA A 17 -9.26 -6.20 11.94
N PRO A 18 -9.90 -7.35 12.23
CA PRO A 18 -11.33 -7.48 12.08
C PRO A 18 -11.99 -6.76 13.26
N LEU A 19 -12.00 -5.43 13.22
CA LEU A 19 -12.77 -4.63 14.18
C LEU A 19 -14.28 -4.80 13.92
N ARG A 20 -14.67 -5.38 12.77
CA ARG A 20 -16.07 -5.70 12.42
C ARG A 20 -16.20 -7.13 11.89
N ARG A 21 -17.20 -7.86 12.42
CA ARG A 21 -17.39 -9.32 12.29
C ARG A 21 -17.87 -9.81 10.91
N ARG A 22 -18.13 -8.95 9.93
CA ARG A 22 -18.94 -9.35 8.76
C ARG A 22 -18.42 -9.09 7.36
N LEU A 23 -17.30 -8.43 7.14
CA LEU A 23 -16.83 -8.17 5.78
C LEU A 23 -15.32 -8.38 5.66
N GLN A 24 -14.91 -9.53 5.16
CA GLN A 24 -13.76 -9.57 4.26
C GLN A 24 -14.34 -9.36 2.87
N LEU A 25 -14.46 -8.11 2.44
CA LEU A 25 -14.59 -7.84 1.01
C LEU A 25 -13.29 -8.36 0.36
N HIS A 26 -13.41 -9.52 -0.28
CA HIS A 26 -12.37 -10.02 -1.17
C HIS A 26 -12.48 -9.24 -2.49
N ILE A 27 -12.06 -7.98 -2.45
CA ILE A 27 -11.88 -7.16 -3.65
C ILE A 27 -10.77 -7.82 -4.45
N LYS A 28 -11.04 -8.13 -5.72
CA LYS A 28 -10.00 -8.59 -6.65
C LYS A 28 -9.31 -7.38 -7.27
N ALA A 29 -8.00 -7.49 -7.48
CA ALA A 29 -7.22 -6.46 -8.14
C ALA A 29 -7.88 -5.98 -9.46
N GLY A 30 -8.22 -4.69 -9.53
CA GLY A 30 -8.84 -4.06 -10.69
C GLY A 30 -10.37 -4.10 -10.74
N GLU A 31 -11.02 -4.78 -9.79
CA GLU A 31 -12.47 -4.73 -9.63
C GLU A 31 -12.83 -3.68 -8.56
N LEU A 32 -13.85 -2.87 -8.82
CA LEU A 32 -14.42 -1.99 -7.79
C LEU A 32 -15.39 -2.78 -6.92
N PRO A 33 -15.43 -2.54 -5.60
CA PRO A 33 -16.44 -3.14 -4.75
C PRO A 33 -17.84 -2.73 -5.25
N GLN A 34 -18.78 -3.68 -5.23
CA GLN A 34 -20.20 -3.43 -5.44
C GLN A 34 -20.87 -3.46 -4.07
N PRO A 35 -21.07 -2.29 -3.44
CA PRO A 35 -21.62 -2.22 -2.09
C PRO A 35 -23.13 -2.44 -2.11
N ASP A 36 -23.61 -3.36 -1.30
CA ASP A 36 -25.05 -3.57 -1.06
C ASP A 36 -25.55 -2.63 0.05
N THR A 37 -24.65 -2.24 0.95
CA THR A 37 -24.90 -1.36 2.09
C THR A 37 -23.86 -0.24 2.19
N PRO A 38 -24.17 0.89 2.85
CA PRO A 38 -23.20 1.95 3.07
C PRO A 38 -21.93 1.50 3.80
N ASP A 39 -22.02 0.48 4.66
CA ASP A 39 -20.88 -0.08 5.38
C ASP A 39 -19.88 -0.79 4.45
N ASP A 40 -20.31 -1.24 3.27
CA ASP A 40 -19.46 -1.94 2.29
C ASP A 40 -18.50 -1.00 1.53
N TYR A 41 -18.70 0.33 1.63
CA TYR A 41 -17.73 1.30 1.14
C TYR A 41 -16.48 1.38 2.03
N ASN A 42 -16.52 0.81 3.23
CA ASN A 42 -15.36 0.75 4.10
C ASN A 42 -14.37 -0.34 3.62
N LEU A 43 -13.27 0.10 3.00
CA LEU A 43 -12.22 -0.78 2.49
C LEU A 43 -11.35 -1.42 3.59
N GLY A 44 -11.44 -0.90 4.83
CA GLY A 44 -10.65 -1.32 5.98
C GLY A 44 -9.58 -0.30 6.39
N ASP A 45 -8.72 -0.73 7.31
CA ASP A 45 -7.74 0.13 7.98
C ASP A 45 -6.31 -0.10 7.47
N ILE A 46 -5.50 0.96 7.46
CA ILE A 46 -4.04 0.90 7.25
C ILE A 46 -3.37 1.44 8.51
N PHE A 47 -2.47 0.64 9.08
CA PHE A 47 -1.63 1.05 10.21
C PHE A 47 -0.21 1.28 9.72
N LEU A 48 0.31 2.50 9.93
CA LEU A 48 1.65 2.89 9.52
C LEU A 48 2.50 3.15 10.76
N GLY A 49 3.60 2.39 10.91
CA GLY A 49 4.60 2.64 11.94
C GLY A 49 5.49 3.81 11.52
N VAL A 50 5.06 5.04 11.82
CA VAL A 50 5.70 6.26 11.32
C VAL A 50 7.17 6.39 11.75
N GLU A 51 7.52 5.97 12.97
CA GLU A 51 8.91 5.94 13.45
C GLU A 51 9.74 4.91 12.68
N TYR A 52 9.16 3.75 12.38
CA TYR A 52 9.83 2.73 11.58
C TYR A 52 10.04 3.23 10.14
N ILE A 53 9.04 3.85 9.52
CA ILE A 53 9.14 4.44 8.18
C ILE A 53 10.26 5.49 8.14
N PHE A 54 10.31 6.37 9.14
CA PHE A 54 11.37 7.37 9.27
C PHE A 54 12.76 6.72 9.34
N GLN A 55 12.92 5.64 10.13
CA GLN A 55 14.18 4.90 10.22
C GLN A 55 14.58 4.19 8.92
N GLN A 56 13.64 3.91 8.01
CA GLN A 56 13.92 3.27 6.73
C GLN A 56 14.27 4.28 5.62
N CYS A 57 14.07 5.58 5.85
CA CYS A 57 14.50 6.62 4.90
C CYS A 57 16.02 6.57 4.74
N LYS A 58 16.51 6.63 3.50
CA LYS A 58 17.94 6.54 3.18
C LYS A 58 18.45 7.80 2.51
N GLY A 59 19.64 8.25 2.91
CA GLY A 59 20.31 9.39 2.27
C GLY A 59 19.43 10.63 2.29
N ASP A 60 19.15 11.17 1.11
CA ASP A 60 18.35 12.37 0.89
C ASP A 60 16.87 12.09 0.58
N GLU A 61 16.37 10.89 0.89
CA GLU A 61 14.93 10.58 0.77
C GLU A 61 14.11 11.49 1.69
N ASP A 62 13.11 12.17 1.12
CA ASP A 62 12.16 12.95 1.90
C ASP A 62 11.20 12.03 2.65
N TYR A 63 11.02 12.29 3.95
CA TYR A 63 10.18 11.46 4.81
C TYR A 63 8.72 11.44 4.36
N PHE A 64 8.16 12.57 3.92
CA PHE A 64 6.77 12.64 3.48
C PHE A 64 6.59 11.92 2.15
N ASP A 65 7.58 11.95 1.26
CA ASP A 65 7.57 11.16 0.03
C ASP A 65 7.55 9.65 0.35
N VAL A 66 8.40 9.17 1.28
CA VAL A 66 8.42 7.75 1.70
C VAL A 66 7.10 7.36 2.37
N LEU A 67 6.56 8.23 3.23
CA LEU A 67 5.26 8.00 3.88
C LEU A 67 4.14 7.91 2.85
N THR A 68 4.14 8.81 1.86
CA THR A 68 3.15 8.85 0.77
C THR A 68 3.18 7.57 -0.05
N VAL A 69 4.37 7.15 -0.49
CA VAL A 69 4.56 5.90 -1.24
C VAL A 69 4.10 4.68 -0.40
N THR A 70 4.38 4.67 0.90
CA THR A 70 3.96 3.60 1.80
C THR A 70 2.44 3.57 1.99
N ALA A 71 1.78 4.72 2.10
CA ALA A 71 0.33 4.82 2.18
C ALA A 71 -0.33 4.35 0.87
N THR A 72 0.18 4.77 -0.29
CA THR A 72 -0.29 4.31 -1.60
C THR A 72 -0.18 2.80 -1.74
N HIS A 73 0.92 2.19 -1.30
CA HIS A 73 1.09 0.74 -1.25
C HIS A 73 0.02 0.06 -0.39
N GLY A 74 -0.24 0.60 0.82
CA GLY A 74 -1.30 0.11 1.71
C GLY A 74 -2.69 0.19 1.09
N LEU A 75 -3.01 1.29 0.38
CA LEU A 75 -4.28 1.46 -0.32
C LEU A 75 -4.46 0.43 -1.45
N CYS A 76 -3.38 0.10 -2.18
CA CYS A 76 -3.40 -0.95 -3.19
C CYS A 76 -3.78 -2.33 -2.58
N HIS A 77 -3.25 -2.66 -1.39
CA HIS A 77 -3.62 -3.88 -0.67
C HIS A 77 -5.09 -3.91 -0.22
N LEU A 78 -5.66 -2.76 0.15
CA LEU A 78 -7.09 -2.66 0.45
C LEU A 78 -7.95 -2.91 -0.80
N LEU A 79 -7.48 -2.45 -1.96
CA LEU A 79 -8.12 -2.66 -3.28
C LEU A 79 -7.83 -4.04 -3.90
N GLY A 80 -7.21 -4.96 -3.15
CA GLY A 80 -7.03 -6.35 -3.58
C GLY A 80 -5.82 -6.60 -4.47
N PHE A 81 -4.93 -5.62 -4.66
CA PHE A 81 -3.64 -5.84 -5.31
C PHE A 81 -2.69 -6.55 -4.34
N THR A 82 -1.96 -7.54 -4.84
CA THR A 82 -0.98 -8.32 -4.08
C THR A 82 0.30 -8.46 -4.90
N HIS A 83 1.36 -8.99 -4.29
CA HIS A 83 2.66 -9.17 -4.95
C HIS A 83 3.33 -10.49 -4.51
N SER A 84 2.57 -11.57 -4.33
CA SER A 84 3.12 -12.87 -3.90
C SER A 84 3.75 -13.65 -5.05
N THR A 85 3.34 -13.34 -6.28
CA THR A 85 3.89 -13.88 -7.53
C THR A 85 4.28 -12.73 -8.46
N GLU A 86 5.14 -12.99 -9.45
CA GLU A 86 5.55 -11.99 -10.45
C GLU A 86 4.34 -11.39 -11.21
N ALA A 87 3.38 -12.22 -11.59
CA ALA A 87 2.17 -11.77 -12.28
C ALA A 87 1.26 -10.88 -11.42
N GLU A 88 1.15 -11.18 -10.12
CA GLU A 88 0.44 -10.31 -9.16
C GLU A 88 1.21 -9.00 -8.96
N TRP A 89 2.52 -9.11 -8.72
CA TRP A 89 3.41 -7.98 -8.53
C TRP A 89 3.34 -7.00 -9.71
N GLN A 90 3.34 -7.49 -10.95
CA GLN A 90 3.27 -6.63 -12.13
C GLN A 90 2.01 -5.75 -12.12
N LYS A 91 0.86 -6.32 -11.70
CA LYS A 91 -0.39 -5.56 -11.56
C LYS A 91 -0.29 -4.52 -10.45
N MET A 92 0.28 -4.90 -9.31
CA MET A 92 0.46 -3.99 -8.17
C MET A 92 1.43 -2.85 -8.49
N PHE A 93 2.57 -3.16 -9.09
CA PHE A 93 3.56 -2.19 -9.54
C PHE A 93 2.94 -1.20 -10.52
N GLN A 94 2.19 -1.69 -11.51
CA GLN A 94 1.54 -0.81 -12.47
C GLN A 94 0.50 0.11 -11.82
N LYS A 95 -0.27 -0.39 -10.85
CA LYS A 95 -1.25 0.42 -10.13
C LYS A 95 -0.59 1.46 -9.21
N GLU A 96 0.46 1.10 -8.49
CA GLU A 96 1.26 2.05 -7.70
C GLU A 96 1.83 3.15 -8.59
N LYS A 97 2.42 2.76 -9.73
CA LYS A 97 3.02 3.69 -10.68
C LYS A 97 1.99 4.69 -11.20
N GLU A 98 0.83 4.22 -11.64
CA GLU A 98 -0.27 5.07 -12.13
C GLU A 98 -0.67 6.13 -11.10
N VAL A 99 -0.90 5.73 -9.85
CA VAL A 99 -1.31 6.64 -8.77
C VAL A 99 -0.21 7.65 -8.43
N LEU A 100 1.04 7.19 -8.32
CA LEU A 100 2.16 8.03 -7.94
C LEU A 100 2.60 9.00 -9.04
N GLU A 101 2.48 8.62 -10.31
CA GLU A 101 2.73 9.51 -11.44
C GLU A 101 1.72 10.66 -11.46
N GLU A 102 0.44 10.36 -11.23
CA GLU A 102 -0.60 11.38 -11.14
C GLU A 102 -0.38 12.32 -9.95
N LEU A 103 -0.04 11.77 -8.77
CA LEU A 103 0.27 12.58 -7.61
C LEU A 103 1.51 13.46 -7.82
N SER A 104 2.56 12.90 -8.45
CA SER A 104 3.78 13.64 -8.79
C SER A 104 3.49 14.79 -9.77
N ARG A 105 2.58 14.57 -10.73
CA ARG A 105 2.13 15.61 -11.67
C ARG A 105 1.45 16.78 -10.95
N LEU A 106 0.66 16.50 -9.91
CA LEU A 106 -0.09 17.51 -9.16
C LEU A 106 0.78 18.26 -8.12
N THR A 107 1.79 17.59 -7.56
CA THR A 107 2.56 18.10 -6.41
C THR A 107 3.99 18.50 -6.76
N GLY A 108 4.49 18.13 -7.93
CA GLY A 108 5.87 18.36 -8.35
C GLY A 108 6.90 17.43 -7.68
N THR A 109 6.44 16.43 -6.93
CA THR A 109 7.31 15.41 -6.32
C THR A 109 7.83 14.42 -7.36
N ARG A 110 8.74 13.53 -6.96
CA ARG A 110 9.29 12.45 -7.81
C ARG A 110 9.13 11.11 -7.11
N LEU A 111 7.89 10.69 -6.94
CA LEU A 111 7.55 9.46 -6.23
C LEU A 111 7.81 8.24 -7.12
N GLN A 112 8.17 7.12 -6.50
CA GLN A 112 8.41 5.85 -7.18
C GLN A 112 7.68 4.72 -6.45
N PRO A 113 7.15 3.70 -7.17
CA PRO A 113 6.48 2.56 -6.56
C PRO A 113 7.31 1.89 -5.45
N LEU A 114 6.67 1.55 -4.33
CA LEU A 114 7.32 0.80 -3.25
C LEU A 114 7.70 -0.60 -3.71
N SER A 115 6.88 -1.18 -4.59
CA SER A 115 7.04 -2.51 -5.17
C SER A 115 8.21 -2.61 -6.17
N ARG A 116 8.91 -1.51 -6.51
CA ARG A 116 10.01 -1.52 -7.50
C ARG A 116 11.09 -2.55 -7.17
N GLY A 117 11.54 -3.29 -8.19
CA GLY A 117 12.65 -4.24 -8.10
C GLY A 117 12.43 -5.43 -7.15
N LEU A 118 11.17 -5.81 -6.90
CA LEU A 118 10.83 -6.97 -6.07
C LEU A 118 11.06 -8.31 -6.80
N PHE A 119 10.86 -8.32 -8.12
CA PHE A 119 11.14 -9.42 -9.04
C PHE A 119 12.14 -8.95 -10.11
#